data_AF-A0A017HRN9-F1
#
_entry.id   AF-A0A017HRN9-F1
#
_cell.length_a   1.000
_cell.length_b   1.000
_cell.length_c   1.000
_cell.angle_alpha   90.00
_cell.angle_beta   90.00
_cell.angle_gamma   90.00
#
_symmetry.space_group_name_H-M   'P 1'
#
loop_
_entity.id
_entity.type
_entity.pdbx_description
1 polymer ?
#
loop_
_entity_poly.entity_id
_entity_poly.type
_entity_poly.pdbx_seq_one_letter_code
_entity_poly.pdbx_strand_id
1 'polypeptide(L)'
;MRALASIPVEIAVQTGAALRPEARPVFTAEARWDGKAQGEAWSVAAMKAIEEAPRDLTDLVPADIDGWCPGYEDNPAHLRAAFWVGTVSALARFESNFNPQAQGGGGAWQGLLQITPSTARLYGCDATTAAELRDGVANLQCAIRIMSRTVTRDGVVSAGDEGIAADWGPMSNPNLREQMRDWVSQQSYCEKTTAVMASLRPVARPESEIPETMVASAEIPHGDLGIPMAMAFLETSP
;
A
#
# COMPACT_ATOMS: atom_id res chain seq x y z
N MET A 1 -13.83 -16.28 34.70
CA MET A 1 -13.45 -16.14 33.28
C MET A 1 -14.53 -16.78 32.43
N ARG A 2 -15.34 -16.01 31.70
CA ARG A 2 -16.27 -16.53 30.68
C ARG A 2 -15.48 -16.71 29.39
N ALA A 3 -15.42 -17.93 28.89
CA ALA A 3 -14.93 -18.21 27.54
C ALA A 3 -15.90 -17.58 26.53
N LEU A 4 -15.39 -16.74 25.64
CA LEU A 4 -16.13 -16.29 24.46
C LEU A 4 -16.22 -17.49 23.51
N ALA A 5 -17.43 -17.97 23.27
CA ALA A 5 -17.68 -19.00 22.27
C ALA A 5 -17.43 -18.41 20.88
N SER A 6 -16.43 -18.92 20.16
CA SER A 6 -16.22 -18.61 18.76
C SER A 6 -17.39 -19.14 17.94
N ILE A 7 -18.19 -18.26 17.36
CA ILE A 7 -19.22 -18.64 16.39
C ILE A 7 -18.50 -19.00 15.08
N PRO A 8 -18.60 -20.23 14.57
CA PRO A 8 -18.05 -20.57 13.27
C PRO A 8 -18.86 -19.83 12.20
N VAL A 9 -18.22 -18.92 11.48
CA VAL A 9 -18.78 -18.34 10.26
C VAL A 9 -18.56 -19.34 9.14
N GLU A 10 -19.60 -20.05 8.73
CA GLU A 10 -19.56 -20.83 7.50
C GLU A 10 -19.51 -19.87 6.31
N ILE A 11 -18.34 -19.80 5.66
CA ILE A 11 -18.18 -19.07 4.40
C ILE A 11 -18.77 -19.94 3.30
N ALA A 12 -20.00 -19.64 2.88
CA ALA A 12 -20.60 -20.25 1.71
C ALA A 12 -19.84 -19.80 0.46
N VAL A 13 -18.91 -20.61 -0.01
CA VAL A 13 -18.21 -20.38 -1.28
C VAL A 13 -19.21 -20.66 -2.40
N GLN A 14 -19.66 -19.62 -3.12
CA GLN A 14 -20.50 -19.82 -4.30
C GLN A 14 -19.69 -20.54 -5.39
N THR A 15 -19.98 -21.81 -5.58
CA THR A 15 -19.45 -22.62 -6.69
C THR A 15 -20.43 -22.56 -7.86
N GLY A 16 -19.95 -22.31 -9.08
CA GLY A 16 -20.78 -22.34 -10.31
C GLY A 16 -20.94 -21.01 -11.04
N ALA A 17 -20.25 -19.94 -10.62
CA ALA A 17 -20.15 -18.73 -11.43
C ALA A 17 -19.45 -19.04 -12.77
N ALA A 18 -20.14 -18.83 -13.89
CA ALA A 18 -19.61 -19.07 -15.24
C ALA A 18 -18.43 -18.13 -15.59
N LEU A 19 -18.30 -17.01 -14.89
CA LEU A 19 -17.22 -16.04 -15.01
C LEU A 19 -16.57 -15.84 -13.64
N ARG A 20 -15.29 -16.16 -13.53
CA ARG A 20 -14.49 -15.83 -12.33
C ARG A 20 -14.00 -14.38 -12.46
N PRO A 21 -14.01 -13.59 -11.38
CA PRO A 21 -13.32 -12.30 -11.37
C PRO A 21 -11.85 -12.53 -11.71
N GLU A 22 -11.35 -11.85 -12.73
CA GLU A 22 -9.91 -11.80 -12.96
C GLU A 22 -9.26 -10.98 -11.83
N ALA A 23 -8.13 -11.45 -11.32
CA ALA A 23 -7.35 -10.69 -10.37
C ALA A 23 -6.96 -9.37 -11.04
N ARG A 24 -7.38 -8.24 -10.46
CA ARG A 24 -6.96 -6.92 -10.95
C ARG A 24 -5.43 -6.85 -10.81
N PRO A 25 -4.70 -6.39 -11.84
CA PRO A 25 -3.26 -6.19 -11.71
C PRO A 25 -2.97 -5.28 -10.51
N VAL A 26 -1.95 -5.63 -9.75
CA VAL A 26 -1.46 -4.79 -8.65
C VAL A 26 -0.99 -3.48 -9.26
N PHE A 27 -1.53 -2.36 -8.78
CA PHE A 27 -1.05 -1.05 -9.20
C PHE A 27 0.40 -0.89 -8.71
N THR A 28 1.35 -0.79 -9.65
CA THR A 28 2.74 -0.44 -9.36
C THR A 28 3.01 0.96 -9.86
N ALA A 29 3.71 1.74 -9.04
CA ALA A 29 4.17 3.07 -9.44
C ALA A 29 5.13 2.96 -10.64
N GLU A 30 5.05 3.91 -11.56
CA GLU A 30 6.12 4.10 -12.54
C GLU A 30 7.40 4.49 -11.79
N ALA A 31 8.42 3.66 -11.96
CA ALA A 31 9.67 3.76 -11.22
C ALA A 31 10.86 3.75 -12.17
N ARG A 32 11.89 4.53 -11.83
CA ARG A 32 13.07 4.71 -12.68
C ARG A 32 13.88 3.42 -12.89
N TRP A 33 13.59 2.39 -12.11
CA TRP A 33 14.19 1.06 -12.20
C TRP A 33 13.35 0.04 -12.97
N ASP A 34 12.24 0.40 -13.60
CA ASP A 34 11.31 -0.56 -14.23
C ASP A 34 11.99 -1.43 -15.32
N GLY A 35 13.04 -0.92 -15.96
CA GLY A 35 13.86 -1.69 -16.91
C GLY A 35 14.85 -2.69 -16.28
N LYS A 36 14.84 -2.88 -14.95
CA LYS A 36 15.74 -3.79 -14.23
C LYS A 36 15.07 -5.14 -13.99
N ALA A 37 15.86 -6.20 -13.97
CA ALA A 37 15.37 -7.57 -13.77
C ALA A 37 14.55 -7.75 -12.47
N GLN A 38 14.82 -6.96 -11.43
CA GLN A 38 14.10 -6.98 -10.16
C GLN A 38 13.21 -5.74 -9.96
N GLY A 39 13.03 -4.89 -10.98
CA GLY A 39 12.35 -3.60 -10.88
C GLY A 39 10.91 -3.71 -10.38
N GLU A 40 10.14 -4.65 -10.93
CA GLU A 40 8.76 -4.90 -10.49
C GLU A 40 8.69 -5.31 -9.02
N ALA A 41 9.56 -6.24 -8.59
CA ALA A 41 9.64 -6.67 -7.19
C ALA A 41 10.00 -5.53 -6.26
N TRP A 42 10.88 -4.61 -6.69
CA TRP A 42 11.23 -3.40 -5.95
C TRP A 42 10.05 -2.44 -5.84
N SER A 43 9.30 -2.20 -6.92
CA SER A 43 8.11 -1.35 -6.90
C SER A 43 7.04 -1.90 -5.96
N VAL A 44 6.74 -3.21 -6.03
CA VAL A 44 5.77 -3.87 -5.13
C VAL A 44 6.22 -3.77 -3.66
N ALA A 45 7.49 -4.08 -3.39
CA ALA A 45 8.03 -4.00 -2.03
C ALA A 45 8.02 -2.57 -1.48
N ALA A 46 8.35 -1.59 -2.32
CA ALA A 46 8.37 -0.19 -1.93
C ALA A 46 6.96 0.35 -1.64
N MET A 47 5.98 0.05 -2.49
CA MET A 47 4.57 0.39 -2.26
C MET A 47 4.10 -0.17 -0.90
N LYS A 48 4.34 -1.47 -0.67
CA LYS A 48 3.98 -2.12 0.60
C LYS A 48 4.69 -1.47 1.79
N ALA A 49 5.98 -1.17 1.68
CA ALA A 49 6.73 -0.57 2.77
C ALA A 49 6.27 0.86 3.10
N ILE A 50 5.76 1.62 2.13
CA ILE A 50 5.15 2.94 2.36
C ILE A 50 3.82 2.78 3.10
N GLU A 51 2.97 1.83 2.69
CA GLU A 51 1.69 1.53 3.35
C GLU A 51 1.86 1.05 4.79
N GLU A 52 2.94 0.30 5.07
CA GLU A 52 3.26 -0.23 6.40
C GLU A 52 4.13 0.73 7.24
N ALA A 53 4.52 1.88 6.69
CA ALA A 53 5.43 2.79 7.37
C ALA A 53 4.80 3.35 8.66
N PRO A 54 5.54 3.40 9.78
CA PRO A 54 4.99 3.82 11.08
C PRO A 54 4.62 5.31 11.16
N ARG A 55 5.02 6.10 10.16
CA ARG A 55 4.55 7.48 9.96
C ARG A 55 4.00 7.57 8.55
N ASP A 56 2.76 8.01 8.45
CA ASP A 56 2.01 7.96 7.21
C ASP A 56 2.52 9.03 6.23
N LEU A 57 3.49 8.62 5.42
CA LEU A 57 4.02 9.41 4.31
C LEU A 57 2.91 9.84 3.35
N THR A 58 1.84 9.05 3.25
CA THR A 58 0.72 9.33 2.34
C THR A 58 -0.28 10.33 2.93
N ASP A 59 -0.33 10.50 4.25
CA ASP A 59 -1.15 11.53 4.91
C ASP A 59 -0.48 12.90 4.93
N LEU A 60 0.86 12.93 4.98
CA LEU A 60 1.62 14.18 4.99
C LEU A 60 1.56 14.88 3.63
N VAL A 61 1.38 16.20 3.67
CA VAL A 61 1.58 17.12 2.54
C VAL A 61 2.85 17.95 2.82
N PRO A 62 4.00 17.61 2.21
CA PRO A 62 5.23 18.36 2.40
C PRO A 62 5.13 19.82 1.94
N ALA A 63 5.80 20.75 2.61
CA ALA A 63 5.72 22.18 2.29
C ALA A 63 6.30 22.54 0.90
N ASP A 64 7.18 21.70 0.36
CA ASP A 64 7.80 21.84 -0.96
C ASP A 64 7.14 20.97 -2.03
N ILE A 65 5.98 20.34 -1.73
CA ILE A 65 5.38 19.32 -2.59
C ILE A 65 4.96 19.85 -3.95
N ASP A 66 4.50 21.11 -4.05
CA ASP A 66 4.13 21.72 -5.33
C ASP A 66 5.29 21.75 -6.33
N GLY A 67 6.52 21.90 -5.82
CA GLY A 67 7.73 21.85 -6.65
C GLY A 67 8.08 20.43 -7.09
N TRP A 68 7.64 19.40 -6.35
CA TRP A 68 7.95 18.00 -6.62
C TRP A 68 6.88 17.28 -7.44
N CYS A 69 5.61 17.52 -7.13
CA CYS A 69 4.49 16.76 -7.63
C CYS A 69 3.19 17.57 -7.51
N PRO A 70 2.84 18.40 -8.53
CA PRO A 70 1.71 19.33 -8.44
C PRO A 70 0.34 18.69 -8.19
N GLY A 71 0.15 17.41 -8.53
CA GLY A 71 -1.08 16.65 -8.27
C GLY A 71 -1.14 15.97 -6.89
N TYR A 72 -0.07 16.01 -6.09
CA TYR A 72 0.05 15.19 -4.88
C TYR A 72 -1.03 15.45 -3.83
N GLU A 73 -1.38 16.71 -3.58
CA GLU A 73 -2.37 17.07 -2.56
C GLU A 73 -3.77 16.50 -2.88
N ASP A 74 -4.14 16.48 -4.16
CA ASP A 74 -5.45 15.97 -4.60
C ASP A 74 -5.48 14.45 -4.77
N ASN A 75 -4.31 13.80 -4.70
CA ASN A 75 -4.19 12.38 -4.98
C ASN A 75 -4.69 11.49 -3.84
N PRO A 76 -5.34 10.35 -4.15
CA PRO A 76 -5.61 9.30 -3.18
C PRO A 76 -4.30 8.64 -2.69
N ALA A 77 -4.36 8.00 -1.52
CA ALA A 77 -3.20 7.42 -0.83
C ALA A 77 -2.28 6.55 -1.72
N HIS A 78 -2.85 5.74 -2.62
CA HIS A 78 -2.07 4.89 -3.53
C HIS A 78 -1.25 5.69 -4.56
N LEU A 79 -1.75 6.82 -5.06
CA LEU A 79 -0.98 7.71 -5.96
C LEU A 79 0.06 8.53 -5.18
N ARG A 80 -0.24 8.89 -3.92
CA ARG A 80 0.75 9.49 -3.02
C ARG A 80 1.88 8.51 -2.68
N ALA A 81 1.57 7.24 -2.45
CA ALA A 81 2.58 6.19 -2.31
C ALA A 81 3.41 6.05 -3.60
N ALA A 82 2.78 6.12 -4.77
CA ALA A 82 3.50 6.06 -6.04
C ALA A 82 4.52 7.18 -6.21
N PHE A 83 4.21 8.40 -5.78
CA PHE A 83 5.17 9.50 -5.74
C PHE A 83 6.41 9.17 -4.90
N TRP A 84 6.23 8.59 -3.71
CA TRP A 84 7.35 8.23 -2.85
C TRP A 84 8.19 7.10 -3.46
N VAL A 85 7.57 6.08 -4.09
CA VAL A 85 8.29 5.05 -4.84
C VAL A 85 9.10 5.67 -5.98
N GLY A 86 8.48 6.57 -6.75
CA GLY A 86 9.13 7.35 -7.80
C GLY A 86 10.38 8.07 -7.30
N THR A 87 10.24 8.81 -6.20
CA THR A 87 11.32 9.57 -5.58
C THR A 87 12.46 8.67 -5.11
N VAL A 88 12.16 7.57 -4.42
CA VAL A 88 13.18 6.58 -3.99
C VAL A 88 13.87 5.94 -5.20
N SER A 89 13.14 5.65 -6.28
CA SER A 89 13.71 5.10 -7.50
C SER A 89 14.63 6.10 -8.21
N ALA A 90 14.27 7.39 -8.22
CA ALA A 90 15.12 8.44 -8.76
C ALA A 90 16.41 8.58 -7.95
N LEU A 91 16.33 8.47 -6.62
CA LEU A 91 17.48 8.50 -5.71
C LEU A 91 18.40 7.29 -5.90
N ALA A 92 17.85 6.08 -6.02
CA ALA A 92 18.64 4.86 -6.25
C ALA A 92 19.53 4.92 -7.50
N ARG A 93 19.15 5.72 -8.52
CA ARG A 93 19.99 5.98 -9.69
C ARG A 93 21.31 6.65 -9.32
N PHE A 94 21.25 7.64 -8.42
CA PHE A 94 22.40 8.45 -8.02
C PHE A 94 23.21 7.80 -6.91
N GLU A 95 22.58 7.01 -6.04
CA GLU A 95 23.25 6.28 -4.97
C GLU A 95 24.03 5.06 -5.46
N SER A 96 23.42 4.24 -6.33
CA SER A 96 24.00 2.95 -6.73
C SER A 96 23.93 2.65 -8.22
N ASN A 97 23.30 3.51 -9.02
CA ASN A 97 22.88 3.19 -10.38
C ASN A 97 22.04 1.88 -10.44
N PHE A 98 21.13 1.73 -9.49
CA PHE A 98 20.25 0.57 -9.36
C PHE A 98 20.99 -0.76 -9.15
N ASN A 99 22.17 -0.72 -8.54
CA ASN A 99 22.95 -1.92 -8.25
C ASN A 99 22.71 -2.35 -6.78
N PRO A 100 21.94 -3.42 -6.52
CA PRO A 100 21.69 -3.89 -5.15
C PRO A 100 22.96 -4.47 -4.49
N GLN A 101 24.01 -4.80 -5.25
CA GLN A 101 25.29 -5.28 -4.72
C GLN A 101 26.32 -4.15 -4.53
N ALA A 102 25.92 -2.88 -4.73
CA ALA A 102 26.81 -1.74 -4.60
C ALA A 102 27.39 -1.62 -3.19
N GLN A 103 28.66 -1.26 -3.13
CA GLN A 103 29.42 -1.04 -1.91
C GLN A 103 30.14 0.29 -1.99
N GLY A 104 29.68 1.27 -1.21
CA GLY A 104 30.25 2.61 -1.15
C GLY A 104 31.30 2.75 -0.06
N GLY A 105 32.17 3.76 -0.21
CA GLY A 105 33.14 4.20 0.80
C GLY A 105 33.93 3.08 1.48
N GLY A 106 34.52 2.20 0.67
CA GLY A 106 35.31 1.06 1.17
C GLY A 106 34.50 -0.11 1.71
N GLY A 107 33.20 -0.17 1.41
CA GLY A 107 32.32 -1.26 1.85
C GLY A 107 31.57 -0.96 3.14
N ALA A 108 31.44 0.30 3.54
CA ALA A 108 30.62 0.69 4.69
C ALA A 108 29.13 0.89 4.33
N TRP A 109 28.85 1.42 3.13
CA TRP A 109 27.50 1.65 2.62
C TRP A 109 27.09 0.54 1.64
N GLN A 110 25.84 0.09 1.71
CA GLN A 110 25.38 -1.12 1.01
C GLN A 110 24.11 -0.86 0.18
N GLY A 111 24.06 -1.51 -0.97
CA GLY A 111 22.84 -1.71 -1.74
C GLY A 111 22.32 -0.47 -2.47
N LEU A 112 21.04 -0.54 -2.84
CA LEU A 112 20.40 0.41 -3.74
C LEU A 112 20.49 1.86 -3.27
N LEU A 113 20.26 2.07 -1.97
CA LEU A 113 20.21 3.37 -1.31
C LEU A 113 21.39 3.59 -0.37
N GLN A 114 22.48 2.82 -0.53
CA GLN A 114 23.74 3.00 0.19
C GLN A 114 23.52 3.16 1.70
N ILE A 115 22.94 2.17 2.36
CA ILE A 115 22.65 2.21 3.80
C ILE A 115 23.76 1.50 4.57
N THR A 116 24.16 2.05 5.73
CA THR A 116 25.12 1.36 6.61
C THR A 116 24.40 0.44 7.60
N PRO A 117 25.02 -0.68 8.02
CA PRO A 117 24.49 -1.54 9.10
C PRO A 117 24.17 -0.77 10.39
N SER A 118 24.98 0.23 10.74
CA SER A 118 24.75 1.06 11.93
C SER A 118 23.51 1.95 11.80
N THR A 119 23.31 2.58 10.65
CA THR A 119 22.11 3.38 10.37
C THR A 119 20.87 2.49 10.39
N ALA A 120 20.92 1.33 9.76
CA ALA A 120 19.81 0.40 9.74
C ALA A 120 19.37 -0.02 11.16
N ARG A 121 20.32 -0.31 12.05
CA ARG A 121 20.04 -0.58 13.47
C ARG A 121 19.48 0.64 14.21
N LEU A 122 20.04 1.83 13.98
CA LEU A 122 19.56 3.07 14.60
C LEU A 122 18.09 3.34 14.29
N TYR A 123 17.66 3.06 13.06
CA TYR A 123 16.28 3.23 12.63
C TYR A 123 15.41 1.99 12.90
N GLY A 124 15.98 0.88 13.37
CA GLY A 124 15.26 -0.36 13.68
C GLY A 124 14.73 -1.06 12.43
N CYS A 125 15.53 -1.10 11.37
CA CYS A 125 15.25 -1.91 10.18
C CYS A 125 15.44 -3.41 10.46
N ASP A 126 14.78 -4.26 9.69
CA ASP A 126 14.94 -5.72 9.78
C ASP A 126 16.30 -6.18 9.25
N ALA A 127 16.71 -5.66 8.09
CA ALA A 127 18.06 -5.85 7.56
C ALA A 127 19.06 -5.00 8.36
N THR A 128 19.99 -5.65 9.07
CA THR A 128 20.93 -4.97 9.97
C THR A 128 22.39 -5.32 9.72
N THR A 129 22.66 -6.21 8.76
CA THR A 129 23.99 -6.61 8.32
C THR A 129 24.28 -6.14 6.90
N ALA A 130 25.58 -6.14 6.53
CA ALA A 130 25.97 -5.74 5.19
C ALA A 130 25.44 -6.67 4.10
N ALA A 131 25.32 -7.97 4.39
CA ALA A 131 24.79 -8.96 3.45
C ALA A 131 23.28 -8.78 3.23
N GLU A 132 22.52 -8.57 4.30
CA GLU A 132 21.07 -8.33 4.21
C GLU A 132 20.76 -7.02 3.47
N LEU A 133 21.54 -5.96 3.70
CA LEU A 133 21.36 -4.68 3.01
C LEU A 133 21.72 -4.71 1.51
N ARG A 134 22.30 -5.81 1.01
CA ARG A 134 22.49 -6.04 -0.42
C ARG A 134 21.31 -6.75 -1.08
N ASP A 135 20.32 -7.19 -0.29
CA ASP A 135 19.02 -7.51 -0.84
C ASP A 135 18.28 -6.22 -1.19
N GLY A 136 17.88 -6.06 -2.44
CA GLY A 136 17.26 -4.82 -2.93
C GLY A 136 15.94 -4.51 -2.23
N VAL A 137 15.13 -5.53 -1.95
CA VAL A 137 13.84 -5.38 -1.26
C VAL A 137 14.04 -4.94 0.18
N ALA A 138 14.93 -5.61 0.92
CA ALA A 138 15.22 -5.27 2.31
C ALA A 138 15.89 -3.89 2.45
N ASN A 139 16.74 -3.51 1.48
CA ASN A 139 17.34 -2.18 1.42
C ASN A 139 16.28 -1.08 1.22
N LEU A 140 15.31 -1.29 0.32
CA LEU A 140 14.21 -0.34 0.07
C LEU A 140 13.27 -0.23 1.27
N GLN A 141 12.92 -1.34 1.92
CA GLN A 141 12.15 -1.32 3.16
C GLN A 141 12.83 -0.47 4.24
N CYS A 142 14.14 -0.63 4.42
CA CYS A 142 14.90 0.17 5.36
C CYS A 142 14.97 1.65 4.95
N ALA A 143 15.20 1.95 3.66
CA ALA A 143 15.20 3.31 3.14
C ALA A 143 13.86 4.03 3.41
N ILE A 144 12.75 3.35 3.12
CA ILE A 144 11.39 3.91 3.32
C ILE A 144 11.13 4.17 4.81
N ARG A 145 11.59 3.30 5.69
CA ARG A 145 11.51 3.51 7.14
C ARG A 145 12.32 4.73 7.61
N ILE A 146 13.54 4.90 7.09
CA ILE A 146 14.39 6.05 7.40
C ILE A 146 13.72 7.35 6.91
N MET A 147 13.33 7.41 5.62
CA MET A 147 12.73 8.62 5.06
C MET A 147 11.37 8.94 5.69
N SER A 148 10.56 7.94 6.02
CA SER A 148 9.27 8.13 6.72
C SER A 148 9.48 8.91 8.03
N ARG A 149 10.57 8.62 8.75
CA ARG A 149 10.93 9.36 9.96
C ARG A 149 11.43 10.78 9.68
N THR A 150 12.32 10.97 8.70
CA THR A 150 12.94 12.29 8.47
C THR A 150 11.99 13.25 7.76
N VAL A 151 11.28 12.81 6.74
CA VAL A 151 10.26 13.60 6.03
C VAL A 151 9.13 14.01 6.98
N THR A 152 8.63 13.10 7.82
CA THR A 152 7.60 13.46 8.81
C THR A 152 8.13 14.41 9.88
N ARG A 153 9.41 14.28 10.27
CA ARG A 153 10.05 15.19 11.23
C ARG A 153 10.17 16.61 10.67
N ASP A 154 10.53 16.73 9.39
CA ASP A 154 10.91 18.01 8.79
C ASP A 154 9.80 18.67 7.96
N GLY A 155 8.79 17.90 7.54
CA GLY A 155 7.66 18.42 6.77
C GLY A 155 8.00 18.82 5.32
N VAL A 156 9.13 18.36 4.78
CA VAL A 156 9.59 18.63 3.41
C VAL A 156 10.07 17.33 2.74
N VAL A 157 9.95 17.25 1.42
CA VAL A 157 10.59 16.19 0.62
C VAL A 157 12.10 16.37 0.71
N SER A 158 12.60 17.57 0.40
CA SER A 158 14.01 17.91 0.58
C SER A 158 14.30 19.41 0.50
N ALA A 159 14.81 19.97 1.60
CA ALA A 159 15.29 21.35 1.68
C ALA A 159 16.58 21.43 2.51
N GLY A 160 17.68 21.91 1.92
CA GLY A 160 18.99 21.86 2.61
C GLY A 160 19.35 20.43 3.01
N ASP A 161 19.47 20.18 4.32
CA ASP A 161 19.73 18.87 4.93
C ASP A 161 18.48 18.25 5.61
N GLU A 162 17.28 18.74 5.25
CA GLU A 162 16.00 18.29 5.78
C GLU A 162 15.27 17.33 4.83
N GLY A 163 14.34 16.54 5.37
CA GLY A 163 13.56 15.55 4.64
C GLY A 163 14.43 14.34 4.29
N ILE A 164 14.40 13.93 3.02
CA ILE A 164 15.27 12.84 2.52
C ILE A 164 16.76 13.28 2.56
N ALA A 165 17.06 14.58 2.48
CA ALA A 165 18.45 15.06 2.54
C ALA A 165 19.16 14.82 3.88
N ALA A 166 18.39 14.53 4.95
CA ALA A 166 18.95 14.22 6.26
C ALA A 166 19.85 12.96 6.27
N ASP A 167 19.61 12.01 5.37
CA ASP A 167 20.36 10.75 5.28
C ASP A 167 21.02 10.53 3.92
N TRP A 168 20.60 11.23 2.85
CA TRP A 168 21.09 11.00 1.49
C TRP A 168 21.66 12.25 0.82
N GLY A 169 22.98 12.25 0.62
CA GLY A 169 23.75 13.36 0.05
C GLY A 169 23.29 13.87 -1.34
N PRO A 170 22.83 13.03 -2.28
CA PRO A 170 22.27 13.49 -3.55
C PRO A 170 21.08 14.43 -3.40
N MET A 171 20.32 14.33 -2.30
CA MET A 171 19.18 15.22 -2.02
C MET A 171 19.62 16.57 -1.46
N SER A 172 20.76 16.66 -0.77
CA SER A 172 21.37 17.95 -0.38
C SER A 172 22.03 18.69 -1.56
N ASN A 173 22.40 17.96 -2.63
CA ASN A 173 22.99 18.58 -3.82
C ASN A 173 21.90 19.18 -4.73
N PRO A 174 21.87 20.51 -4.96
CA PRO A 174 20.79 21.14 -5.71
C PRO A 174 20.68 20.64 -7.15
N ASN A 175 21.80 20.33 -7.82
CA ASN A 175 21.79 19.88 -9.22
C ASN A 175 21.27 18.44 -9.35
N LEU A 176 21.57 17.57 -8.39
CA LEU A 176 21.08 16.19 -8.39
C LEU A 176 19.62 16.13 -7.93
N ARG A 177 19.26 16.91 -6.92
CA ARG A 177 17.87 17.10 -6.49
C ARG A 177 16.99 17.59 -7.63
N GLU A 178 17.43 18.57 -8.41
CA GLU A 178 16.68 19.07 -9.55
C GLU A 178 16.44 17.96 -10.59
N GLN A 179 17.47 17.18 -10.95
CA GLN A 179 17.31 16.07 -11.89
C GLN A 179 16.35 14.98 -11.40
N MET A 180 16.29 14.74 -10.09
CA MET A 180 15.33 13.80 -9.50
C MET A 180 13.91 14.38 -9.57
N ARG A 181 13.76 15.64 -9.18
CA ARG A 181 12.49 16.38 -9.22
C ARG A 181 11.92 16.49 -10.64
N ASP A 182 12.75 16.82 -11.61
CA ASP A 182 12.39 16.88 -13.02
C ASP A 182 11.85 15.54 -13.51
N TRP A 183 12.48 14.43 -13.13
CA TRP A 183 11.99 13.11 -13.54
C TRP A 183 10.68 12.74 -12.83
N VAL A 184 10.59 12.93 -11.51
CA VAL A 184 9.40 12.55 -10.71
C VAL A 184 8.17 13.39 -11.09
N SER A 185 8.33 14.68 -11.33
CA SER A 185 7.23 15.59 -11.69
C SER A 185 6.55 15.27 -13.03
N GLN A 186 7.23 14.53 -13.91
CA GLN A 186 6.71 14.11 -15.23
C GLN A 186 5.86 12.84 -15.18
N GLN A 187 5.77 12.19 -14.02
CA GLN A 187 5.07 10.91 -13.90
C GLN A 187 3.56 11.13 -13.80
N SER A 188 2.78 10.16 -14.28
CA SER A 188 1.31 10.28 -14.35
C SER A 188 0.65 10.53 -12.98
N TYR A 189 1.26 10.05 -11.89
CA TYR A 189 0.80 10.32 -10.52
C TYR A 189 1.13 11.74 -10.03
N CYS A 190 1.84 12.58 -10.79
CA CYS A 190 2.07 13.98 -10.46
C CYS A 190 1.24 14.95 -11.30
N GLU A 191 0.51 14.44 -12.28
CA GLU A 191 -0.47 15.23 -13.01
C GLU A 191 -1.63 15.60 -12.10
N LYS A 192 -2.11 16.85 -12.20
CA LYS A 192 -3.34 17.25 -11.53
C LYS A 192 -4.49 16.46 -12.13
N THR A 193 -5.06 15.54 -11.36
CA THR A 193 -6.23 14.77 -11.77
C THR A 193 -7.39 15.74 -11.96
N THR A 194 -7.66 16.15 -13.19
CA THR A 194 -8.86 16.94 -13.48
C THR A 194 -10.10 16.10 -13.13
N ALA A 195 -11.12 16.73 -12.56
CA ALA A 195 -12.31 16.11 -11.93
C ALA A 195 -13.08 15.05 -12.77
N VAL A 196 -12.71 14.84 -14.02
CA VAL A 196 -13.33 13.89 -14.96
C VAL A 196 -13.05 12.42 -14.58
N MET A 197 -11.89 12.09 -13.98
CA MET A 197 -11.55 10.70 -13.61
C MET A 197 -12.25 10.19 -12.35
N ALA A 198 -12.65 11.08 -11.44
CA ALA A 198 -13.37 10.73 -10.20
C ALA A 198 -14.80 10.21 -10.47
N SER A 199 -15.35 10.45 -11.67
CA SER A 199 -16.74 10.16 -12.01
C SER A 199 -16.99 8.79 -12.65
N LEU A 200 -15.98 7.91 -12.78
CA LEU A 200 -16.14 6.60 -13.43
C LEU A 200 -16.61 5.48 -12.50
N ARG A 201 -17.20 5.79 -11.34
CA ARG A 201 -17.78 4.73 -10.48
C ARG A 201 -18.96 4.09 -11.24
N PRO A 202 -18.90 2.78 -11.56
CA PRO A 202 -20.01 2.13 -12.24
C PRO A 202 -21.26 2.21 -11.37
N VAL A 203 -22.37 2.66 -11.96
CA VAL A 203 -23.67 2.68 -11.30
C VAL A 203 -24.03 1.25 -10.89
N ALA A 204 -24.55 1.08 -9.67
CA ALA A 204 -25.01 -0.22 -9.20
C ALA A 204 -25.96 -0.84 -10.24
N ARG A 205 -25.79 -2.14 -10.50
CA ARG A 205 -26.67 -2.90 -11.39
C ARG A 205 -28.13 -2.66 -10.93
N PRO A 206 -29.05 -2.24 -11.81
CA PRO A 206 -30.45 -2.12 -11.46
C PRO A 206 -30.93 -3.46 -10.90
N GLU A 207 -31.62 -3.42 -9.77
CA GLU A 207 -32.32 -4.61 -9.28
C GLU A 207 -33.35 -4.97 -10.35
N SER A 208 -33.18 -6.13 -10.98
CA SER A 208 -34.14 -6.59 -11.97
C SER A 208 -35.48 -6.71 -11.27
N GLU A 209 -36.44 -5.87 -11.63
CA GLU A 209 -37.83 -6.03 -11.25
C GLU A 209 -38.24 -7.44 -11.65
N ILE A 210 -38.45 -8.31 -10.66
CA ILE A 210 -39.01 -9.64 -10.87
C ILE A 210 -40.42 -9.37 -11.40
N PRO A 211 -40.77 -9.78 -12.65
CA PRO A 211 -42.12 -9.57 -13.13
C PRO A 211 -43.10 -10.30 -12.22
N GLU A 212 -44.10 -9.57 -11.72
CA GLU A 212 -45.14 -10.01 -10.80
C GLU A 212 -45.96 -11.22 -11.32
N THR A 213 -45.76 -11.61 -12.58
CA THR A 213 -46.45 -12.70 -13.25
C THR A 213 -45.94 -14.11 -12.91
N MET A 214 -44.88 -14.26 -12.11
CA MET A 214 -44.42 -15.59 -11.64
C MET A 214 -44.87 -15.95 -10.21
N VAL A 215 -45.67 -15.11 -9.55
CA VAL A 215 -46.26 -15.43 -8.23
C VAL A 215 -47.70 -15.91 -8.38
N ALA A 216 -47.90 -17.01 -9.11
CA ALA A 216 -49.18 -17.70 -9.11
C ALA A 216 -48.98 -19.21 -9.09
N SER A 217 -49.60 -19.84 -8.09
CA SER A 217 -49.74 -21.28 -7.87
C SER A 217 -48.60 -21.98 -7.12
N ALA A 218 -48.54 -21.70 -5.82
CA ALA A 218 -48.20 -22.73 -4.83
C ALA A 218 -49.24 -22.67 -3.71
N GLU A 219 -50.44 -23.22 -3.98
CA GLU A 219 -51.40 -23.52 -2.92
C GLU A 219 -50.80 -24.60 -2.02
N ILE A 220 -50.60 -24.25 -0.74
CA ILE A 220 -50.14 -25.18 0.30
C ILE A 220 -51.39 -25.91 0.84
N PRO A 221 -51.51 -27.24 0.67
CA PRO A 221 -52.62 -27.98 1.23
C PRO A 221 -52.48 -28.05 2.76
N HIS A 222 -53.52 -27.63 3.47
CA HIS A 222 -53.61 -27.76 4.92
C HIS A 222 -53.93 -29.22 5.26
N GLY A 223 -52.90 -29.99 5.60
CA GLY A 223 -53.02 -31.33 6.17
C GLY A 223 -53.06 -31.25 7.69
N ASP A 224 -54.23 -31.58 8.23
CA ASP A 224 -54.54 -31.72 9.66
C ASP A 224 -53.77 -32.90 10.27
N LEU A 225 -52.84 -32.63 11.19
CA LEU A 225 -52.20 -33.65 12.03
C LEU A 225 -52.07 -33.13 13.46
N GLY A 226 -53.03 -33.55 14.28
CA GLY A 226 -53.06 -33.32 15.72
C GLY A 226 -51.85 -33.90 16.43
N ILE A 227 -51.28 -33.10 17.33
CA ILE A 227 -50.31 -33.53 18.34
C ILE A 227 -51.00 -33.35 19.71
N PRO A 228 -51.09 -34.39 20.55
CA PRO A 228 -51.77 -34.29 21.83
C PRO A 228 -50.96 -33.46 22.84
N MET A 229 -51.68 -32.59 23.54
CA MET A 229 -51.19 -31.75 24.63
C MET A 229 -50.96 -32.62 25.88
N ALA A 230 -49.71 -32.93 26.22
CA ALA A 230 -49.37 -33.58 27.49
C ALA A 230 -49.34 -32.52 28.61
N MET A 231 -50.30 -32.66 29.54
CA MET A 231 -50.44 -31.86 30.76
C MET A 231 -49.23 -32.01 31.68
N ALA A 232 -48.74 -30.87 32.19
CA ALA A 232 -47.89 -30.82 33.38
C ALA A 232 -48.77 -30.97 34.64
N PHE A 233 -48.49 -32.00 35.43
CA PHE A 233 -48.98 -32.10 36.81
C PHE A 233 -47.90 -31.60 37.77
N LEU A 234 -48.27 -30.60 38.58
CA LEU A 234 -47.61 -30.21 39.82
C LEU A 234 -48.37 -30.93 40.95
N GLU A 235 -47.70 -31.75 41.76
CA GLU A 235 -48.17 -32.05 43.12
C GLU A 235 -46.99 -32.41 44.07
N THR A 236 -46.80 -31.49 45.02
CA THR A 236 -46.32 -31.55 46.41
C THR A 236 -45.62 -32.80 47.00
N SER A 237 -44.48 -32.53 47.65
CA SER A 237 -43.91 -32.98 48.95
C SER A 237 -44.75 -33.92 49.86
N PRO A 238 -44.11 -34.72 50.75
CA PRO A 238 -43.14 -34.26 51.76
C PRO A 238 -41.69 -34.51 51.42
#